data_AF-A0A812END9-F1
#
_entry.id   AF-A0A812END9-F1
#
_cell.length_a   1.000
_cell.length_b   1.000
_cell.length_c   1.000
_cell.angle_alpha   90.00
_cell.angle_beta   90.00
_cell.angle_gamma   90.00
#
_symmetry.space_group_name_H-M   'P 1'
#
loop_
_entity.id
_entity.type
_entity.pdbx_description
1 polymer ?
#
loop_
_entity_poly.entity_id
_entity_poly.type
_entity_poly.pdbx_seq_one_letter_code
_entity_poly.pdbx_strand_id
1 'polypeptide(L)'
;MCLSIYNCNIRRMFSCFPSNATFIRSNNIDTAAAAAAEEARRQQEAEEAARQAAEEERRQQEAEERRRREEEEREKREAEEALRKIEDEKRAAEEAEKRKIEEEKQKAEEAERKKREAEERRKREEEEREEAERKKRQEEKLIMQKAAEDLKNEAKRKAEERENFINSRVEPLATDGLNEAQMQDLVKKLHGKMAELEEEVYDWEFKLRRQEFEINDLTLKVNDTRGKFVKPVLRKISKTEAKLAKLERTKKDDFRTTLKSSGHKHDKIEEEEAPAEEA
;
A
#
# COMPACT_ATOMS: atom_id res chain seq x y z
N MET A 1 68.70 -27.96 -50.43
CA MET A 1 69.08 -28.84 -49.31
C MET A 1 68.36 -30.15 -49.54
N CYS A 2 69.03 -31.14 -50.14
CA CYS A 2 69.74 -32.21 -49.43
C CYS A 2 68.75 -33.10 -48.65
N LEU A 3 68.70 -34.42 -48.73
CA LEU A 3 69.44 -35.51 -49.40
C LEU A 3 68.62 -36.74 -48.89
N SER A 4 68.05 -37.59 -49.74
CA SER A 4 68.70 -38.78 -50.29
C SER A 4 68.65 -40.04 -49.40
N ILE A 5 68.01 -41.12 -49.91
CA ILE A 5 68.62 -42.36 -50.47
C ILE A 5 68.72 -43.47 -49.38
N TYR A 6 68.19 -44.69 -49.55
CA TYR A 6 68.75 -45.90 -50.24
C TYR A 6 67.75 -47.07 -50.08
N ASN A 7 67.65 -48.15 -50.88
CA ASN A 7 68.50 -48.86 -51.85
C ASN A 7 67.55 -49.83 -52.62
N CYS A 8 67.51 -49.91 -53.96
CA CYS A 8 68.35 -50.71 -54.90
C CYS A 8 68.37 -52.24 -54.62
N ASN A 9 68.18 -53.15 -55.58
CA ASN A 9 68.95 -53.36 -56.84
C ASN A 9 68.13 -54.25 -57.83
N ILE A 10 67.99 -53.90 -59.12
CA ILE A 10 68.88 -54.11 -60.30
C ILE A 10 68.77 -55.54 -60.90
N ARG A 11 68.18 -55.71 -62.10
CA ARG A 11 68.72 -55.50 -63.49
C ARG A 11 69.61 -56.69 -63.91
N ARG A 12 69.37 -57.37 -65.04
CA ARG A 12 69.84 -57.04 -66.41
C ARG A 12 69.28 -58.10 -67.38
N MET A 13 68.54 -57.79 -68.46
CA MET A 13 68.89 -57.18 -69.76
C MET A 13 69.77 -58.01 -70.72
N PHE A 14 69.23 -58.18 -71.94
CA PHE A 14 69.86 -58.34 -73.27
C PHE A 14 70.50 -59.71 -73.61
N SER A 15 70.53 -60.22 -74.84
CA SER A 15 69.85 -60.02 -76.14
C SER A 15 70.62 -60.87 -77.19
N CYS A 16 69.95 -61.28 -78.26
CA CYS A 16 70.47 -61.63 -79.61
C CYS A 16 71.22 -62.97 -79.86
N PHE A 17 70.57 -63.76 -80.73
CA PHE A 17 70.94 -64.75 -81.77
C PHE A 17 72.28 -64.52 -82.53
N PRO A 18 72.82 -65.41 -83.43
CA PRO A 18 72.15 -66.52 -84.20
C PRO A 18 72.99 -67.81 -84.59
N SER A 19 72.30 -68.78 -85.23
CA SER A 19 72.76 -69.79 -86.26
C SER A 19 73.83 -70.86 -85.87
N ASN A 20 73.81 -72.15 -86.27
CA ASN A 20 73.22 -72.90 -87.40
C ASN A 20 73.44 -74.45 -87.24
N ALA A 21 72.60 -75.29 -87.90
CA ALA A 21 72.84 -76.69 -88.37
C ALA A 21 73.09 -77.82 -87.33
N THR A 22 72.58 -79.07 -87.38
CA THR A 22 71.86 -79.89 -88.38
C THR A 22 71.46 -81.25 -87.74
N PHE A 23 70.28 -81.82 -88.10
CA PHE A 23 70.00 -83.27 -88.36
C PHE A 23 69.93 -84.24 -87.14
N ILE A 24 68.88 -85.05 -86.86
CA ILE A 24 68.19 -86.13 -87.63
C ILE A 24 66.74 -86.37 -87.13
N ARG A 25 65.76 -86.41 -88.06
CA ARG A 25 64.61 -87.37 -88.28
C ARG A 25 64.00 -88.14 -87.07
N SER A 26 62.69 -88.34 -86.87
CA SER A 26 61.51 -88.45 -87.76
C SER A 26 60.18 -88.51 -86.98
N ASN A 27 59.07 -88.22 -87.70
CA ASN A 27 57.67 -88.68 -87.55
C ASN A 27 56.78 -88.11 -86.43
N ASN A 28 55.46 -87.95 -86.56
CA ASN A 28 54.50 -87.55 -87.61
C ASN A 28 53.12 -87.58 -86.90
N ILE A 29 52.23 -86.60 -87.15
CA ILE A 29 50.75 -86.69 -87.11
C ILE A 29 50.05 -86.65 -85.72
N ASP A 30 49.25 -85.58 -85.48
CA ASP A 30 47.91 -85.51 -84.80
C ASP A 30 47.64 -84.19 -84.03
N THR A 31 47.28 -83.09 -84.71
CA THR A 31 47.01 -81.76 -84.12
C THR A 31 45.61 -81.20 -84.40
N ALA A 32 44.55 -82.01 -84.32
CA ALA A 32 43.16 -81.53 -84.47
C ALA A 32 42.28 -81.72 -83.22
N ALA A 33 42.61 -82.66 -82.31
CA ALA A 33 41.79 -82.96 -81.14
C ALA A 33 42.07 -82.07 -79.91
N ALA A 34 43.25 -81.44 -79.83
CA ALA A 34 43.64 -80.64 -78.66
C ALA A 34 43.01 -79.23 -78.61
N ALA A 35 42.68 -78.63 -79.75
CA ALA A 35 42.11 -77.28 -79.83
C ALA A 35 40.63 -77.22 -79.41
N ALA A 36 39.83 -78.25 -79.73
CA ALA A 36 38.41 -78.31 -79.37
C ALA A 36 38.17 -78.53 -77.87
N ALA A 37 39.10 -79.20 -77.18
CA ALA A 37 39.02 -79.42 -75.73
C ALA A 37 39.36 -78.16 -74.91
N GLU A 38 40.22 -77.28 -75.43
CA GLU A 38 40.56 -76.01 -74.78
C GLU A 38 39.42 -74.98 -74.89
N GLU A 39 38.74 -74.94 -76.03
CA GLU A 39 37.60 -74.04 -76.29
C GLU A 39 36.37 -74.38 -75.44
N ALA A 40 36.07 -75.68 -75.26
CA ALA A 40 35.01 -76.15 -74.37
C ALA A 40 35.29 -75.81 -72.89
N ARG A 41 36.57 -75.84 -72.47
CA ARG A 41 36.99 -75.46 -71.12
C ARG A 41 36.81 -73.96 -70.87
N ARG A 42 37.15 -73.12 -71.85
CA ARG A 42 36.91 -71.67 -71.80
C ARG A 42 35.42 -71.32 -71.78
N GLN A 43 34.59 -72.09 -72.48
CA GLN A 43 33.12 -71.92 -72.42
C GLN A 43 32.56 -72.31 -71.05
N GLN A 44 33.05 -73.41 -70.45
CA GLN A 44 32.67 -73.82 -69.09
C GLN A 44 33.14 -72.82 -68.02
N GLU A 45 34.38 -72.33 -68.12
CA GLU A 45 34.91 -71.30 -67.21
C GLU A 45 34.18 -69.96 -67.38
N ALA A 46 33.80 -69.58 -68.60
CA ALA A 46 32.98 -68.38 -68.84
C ALA A 46 31.54 -68.54 -68.31
N GLU A 47 30.96 -69.73 -68.42
CA GLU A 47 29.62 -70.03 -67.89
C GLU A 47 29.63 -70.07 -66.34
N GLU A 48 30.66 -70.66 -65.72
CA GLU A 48 30.85 -70.63 -64.27
C GLU A 48 31.12 -69.21 -63.76
N ALA A 49 31.94 -68.42 -64.46
CA ALA A 49 32.17 -67.02 -64.12
C ALA A 49 30.89 -66.17 -64.25
N ALA A 50 30.06 -66.42 -65.27
CA ALA A 50 28.77 -65.77 -65.43
C ALA A 50 27.78 -66.16 -64.31
N ARG A 51 27.77 -67.43 -63.88
CA ARG A 51 26.96 -67.90 -62.74
C ARG A 51 27.41 -67.27 -61.42
N GLN A 52 28.73 -67.14 -61.21
CA GLN A 52 29.28 -66.48 -60.03
C GLN A 52 28.96 -64.98 -60.01
N ALA A 53 29.08 -64.29 -61.15
CA ALA A 53 28.72 -62.89 -61.28
C ALA A 53 27.21 -62.65 -61.03
N ALA A 54 26.33 -63.51 -61.55
CA ALA A 54 24.88 -63.42 -61.32
C ALA A 54 24.50 -63.71 -59.86
N GLU A 55 25.20 -64.64 -59.20
CA GLU A 55 24.99 -64.90 -57.76
C GLU A 55 25.49 -63.74 -56.90
N GLU A 56 26.63 -63.13 -57.25
CA GLU A 56 27.16 -61.95 -56.57
C GLU A 56 26.25 -60.73 -56.75
N GLU A 57 25.70 -60.51 -57.94
CA GLU A 57 24.74 -59.42 -58.20
C GLU A 57 23.44 -59.60 -57.41
N ARG A 58 22.90 -60.83 -57.31
CA ARG A 58 21.76 -61.13 -56.44
C ARG A 58 22.07 -60.88 -54.97
N ARG A 59 23.26 -61.26 -54.49
CA ARG A 59 23.71 -60.95 -53.12
C ARG A 59 23.84 -59.45 -52.88
N GLN A 60 24.31 -58.69 -53.88
CA GLN A 60 24.39 -57.23 -53.80
C GLN A 60 22.99 -56.59 -53.75
N GLN A 61 22.04 -57.06 -54.58
CA GLN A 61 20.65 -56.59 -54.58
C GLN A 61 19.94 -56.91 -53.25
N GLU A 62 20.08 -58.13 -52.73
CA GLU A 62 19.52 -58.53 -51.44
C GLU A 62 20.14 -57.74 -50.27
N ALA A 63 21.45 -57.44 -50.34
CA ALA A 63 22.12 -56.61 -49.35
C ALA A 63 21.68 -55.13 -49.42
N GLU A 64 21.46 -54.59 -50.62
CA GLU A 64 20.96 -53.23 -50.81
C GLU A 64 19.52 -53.09 -50.33
N GLU A 65 18.65 -54.06 -50.64
CA GLU A 65 17.25 -54.06 -50.19
C GLU A 65 17.16 -54.17 -48.66
N ARG A 66 18.02 -54.99 -48.03
CA ARG A 66 18.11 -55.10 -46.57
C ARG A 66 18.55 -53.77 -45.93
N ARG A 67 19.50 -53.05 -46.55
CA ARG A 67 19.92 -51.71 -46.10
C ARG A 67 18.81 -50.68 -46.21
N ARG A 68 18.08 -50.65 -47.34
CA ARG A 68 16.92 -49.74 -47.52
C ARG A 68 15.82 -49.98 -46.48
N ARG A 69 15.50 -51.25 -46.19
CA ARG A 69 14.51 -51.60 -45.15
C ARG A 69 14.98 -51.20 -43.75
N GLU A 70 16.25 -51.41 -43.43
CA GLU A 70 16.85 -50.98 -42.15
C GLU A 70 16.88 -49.45 -42.01
N GLU A 71 17.09 -48.72 -43.11
CA GLU A 71 17.07 -47.25 -43.15
C GLU A 71 15.64 -46.71 -42.99
N GLU A 72 14.65 -47.23 -43.72
CA GLU A 72 13.23 -46.87 -43.56
C GLU A 72 12.70 -47.19 -42.15
N GLU A 73 13.14 -48.28 -41.53
CA GLU A 73 12.76 -48.63 -40.16
C GLU A 73 13.39 -47.67 -39.13
N ARG A 74 14.62 -47.20 -39.37
CA ARG A 74 15.25 -46.15 -38.56
C ARG A 74 14.53 -44.82 -38.71
N GLU A 75 14.22 -44.41 -39.94
CA GLU A 75 13.48 -43.17 -40.20
C GLU A 75 12.09 -43.18 -39.56
N LYS A 76 11.37 -44.31 -39.59
CA LYS A 76 10.07 -44.45 -38.90
C LYS A 76 10.21 -44.33 -37.38
N ARG A 77 11.25 -44.91 -36.78
CA ARG A 77 11.52 -44.80 -35.33
C ARG A 77 11.90 -43.37 -34.95
N GLU A 78 12.72 -42.72 -35.74
CA GLU A 78 13.12 -41.32 -35.54
C GLU A 78 11.92 -40.36 -35.68
N ALA A 79 11.05 -40.60 -36.67
CA ALA A 79 9.82 -39.83 -36.85
C ALA A 79 8.81 -40.05 -35.70
N GLU A 80 8.65 -41.29 -35.22
CA GLU A 80 7.79 -41.60 -34.07
C GLU A 80 8.32 -40.96 -32.78
N GLU A 81 9.63 -41.01 -32.55
CA GLU A 81 10.27 -40.36 -31.41
C GLU A 81 10.14 -38.83 -31.48
N ALA A 82 10.28 -38.23 -32.66
CA ALA A 82 10.06 -36.80 -32.88
C ALA A 82 8.61 -36.39 -32.60
N LEU A 83 7.63 -37.21 -33.01
CA LEU A 83 6.21 -36.94 -32.75
C LEU A 83 5.89 -36.98 -31.25
N ARG A 84 6.45 -37.95 -30.50
CA ARG A 84 6.29 -38.05 -29.05
C ARG A 84 6.89 -36.84 -28.32
N LYS A 85 8.06 -36.36 -28.74
CA LYS A 85 8.68 -35.14 -28.18
C LYS A 85 7.80 -33.91 -28.37
N ILE A 86 7.20 -33.73 -29.55
CA ILE A 86 6.28 -32.62 -29.83
C ILE A 86 5.01 -32.72 -28.96
N GLU A 87 4.48 -33.92 -28.74
CA GLU A 87 3.31 -34.11 -27.89
C GLU A 87 3.61 -33.81 -26.42
N ASP A 88 4.74 -34.28 -25.89
CA ASP A 88 5.17 -34.01 -24.52
C ASP A 88 5.47 -32.52 -24.30
N GLU A 89 6.07 -31.83 -25.26
CA GLU A 89 6.26 -30.38 -25.22
C GLU A 89 4.94 -29.61 -25.21
N LYS A 90 3.95 -30.04 -26.00
CA LYS A 90 2.60 -29.44 -26.00
C LYS A 90 1.88 -29.64 -24.65
N ARG A 91 1.96 -30.84 -24.07
CA ARG A 91 1.38 -31.13 -22.74
C ARG A 91 2.06 -30.31 -21.64
N ALA A 92 3.40 -30.20 -21.69
CA ALA A 92 4.15 -29.37 -20.75
C ALA A 92 3.82 -27.88 -20.89
N ALA A 93 3.62 -27.38 -22.11
CA ALA A 93 3.22 -25.99 -22.36
C ALA A 93 1.80 -25.70 -21.84
N GLU A 94 0.83 -26.60 -22.08
CA GLU A 94 -0.56 -26.46 -21.60
C GLU A 94 -0.64 -26.52 -20.07
N GLU A 95 0.13 -27.40 -19.43
CA GLU A 95 0.21 -27.49 -17.97
C GLU A 95 0.85 -26.23 -17.36
N ALA A 96 1.90 -25.69 -17.99
CA ALA A 96 2.52 -24.44 -17.56
C ALA A 96 1.58 -23.24 -17.70
N GLU A 97 0.74 -23.19 -18.74
CA GLU A 97 -0.27 -22.15 -18.92
C GLU A 97 -1.39 -22.25 -17.86
N LYS A 98 -1.89 -23.46 -17.59
CA LYS A 98 -2.88 -23.71 -16.53
C LYS A 98 -2.38 -23.28 -15.15
N ARG A 99 -1.13 -23.61 -14.81
CA ARG A 99 -0.49 -23.19 -13.55
C ARG A 99 -0.38 -21.67 -13.44
N LYS A 100 -0.04 -20.96 -14.53
CA LYS A 100 0.01 -19.50 -14.55
C LYS A 100 -1.36 -18.86 -14.34
N ILE A 101 -2.39 -19.38 -15.00
CA ILE A 101 -3.77 -18.89 -14.85
C ILE A 101 -4.28 -19.14 -13.42
N GLU A 102 -3.97 -20.29 -12.83
CA GLU A 102 -4.35 -20.61 -11.45
C GLU A 102 -3.62 -19.71 -10.44
N GLU A 103 -2.31 -19.49 -10.61
CA GLU A 103 -1.52 -18.59 -9.77
C GLU A 103 -2.01 -17.13 -9.89
N GLU A 104 -2.38 -16.68 -11.09
CA GLU A 104 -2.96 -15.34 -11.30
C GLU A 104 -4.33 -15.20 -10.65
N LYS A 105 -5.19 -16.23 -10.74
CA LYS A 105 -6.48 -16.25 -10.05
C LYS A 105 -6.33 -16.25 -8.52
N GLN A 106 -5.42 -17.05 -7.98
CA GLN A 106 -5.11 -17.06 -6.54
C GLN A 106 -4.57 -15.70 -6.07
N LYS A 107 -3.67 -15.08 -6.84
CA LYS A 107 -3.16 -13.72 -6.56
C LYS A 107 -4.25 -12.66 -6.64
N ALA A 108 -5.17 -12.77 -7.61
CA ALA A 108 -6.29 -11.84 -7.75
C ALA A 108 -7.28 -11.97 -6.58
N GLU A 109 -7.62 -13.19 -6.17
CA GLU A 109 -8.50 -13.46 -5.02
C GLU A 109 -7.86 -13.00 -3.71
N GLU A 110 -6.56 -13.28 -3.49
CA GLU A 110 -5.84 -12.81 -2.31
C GLU A 110 -5.75 -11.27 -2.26
N ALA A 111 -5.52 -10.63 -3.42
CA ALA A 111 -5.51 -9.18 -3.53
C ALA A 111 -6.90 -8.57 -3.25
N GLU A 112 -7.98 -9.22 -3.70
CA GLU A 112 -9.35 -8.79 -3.42
C GLU A 112 -9.68 -8.95 -1.93
N ARG A 113 -9.33 -10.09 -1.33
CA ARG A 113 -9.51 -10.33 0.11
C ARG A 113 -8.77 -9.27 0.93
N LYS A 114 -7.50 -8.99 0.60
CA LYS A 114 -6.71 -7.92 1.25
C LYS A 114 -7.34 -6.54 1.08
N LYS A 115 -7.93 -6.23 -0.08
CA LYS A 115 -8.65 -4.96 -0.30
C LYS A 115 -9.92 -4.88 0.57
N ARG A 116 -10.71 -5.95 0.65
CA ARG A 116 -11.92 -6.01 1.49
C ARG A 116 -11.58 -5.88 2.98
N GLU A 117 -10.57 -6.61 3.46
CA GLU A 117 -10.10 -6.51 4.85
C GLU A 117 -9.55 -5.10 5.16
N ALA A 118 -8.84 -4.47 4.23
CA ALA A 118 -8.37 -3.09 4.39
C ALA A 118 -9.50 -2.05 4.38
N GLU A 119 -10.54 -2.24 3.56
CA GLU A 119 -11.73 -1.39 3.54
C GLU A 119 -12.54 -1.52 4.84
N GLU A 120 -12.73 -2.74 5.34
CA GLU A 120 -13.43 -2.97 6.61
C GLU A 120 -12.65 -2.38 7.79
N ARG A 121 -11.32 -2.51 7.81
CA ARG A 121 -10.47 -1.88 8.81
C ARG A 121 -10.57 -0.35 8.77
N ARG A 122 -10.64 0.25 7.57
CA ARG A 122 -10.86 1.70 7.40
C ARG A 122 -12.23 2.13 7.91
N LYS A 123 -13.29 1.37 7.61
CA LYS A 123 -14.65 1.66 8.11
C LYS A 123 -14.71 1.61 9.64
N ARG A 124 -14.12 0.57 10.26
CA ARG A 124 -14.04 0.47 11.72
C ARG A 124 -13.24 1.62 12.34
N GLU A 125 -12.11 1.99 11.74
CA GLU A 125 -11.31 3.14 12.18
C GLU A 125 -12.06 4.48 12.02
N GLU A 126 -12.88 4.63 10.98
CA GLU A 126 -13.72 5.81 10.75
C GLU A 126 -14.88 5.89 11.75
N GLU A 127 -15.58 4.79 12.00
CA GLU A 127 -16.64 4.69 13.01
C GLU A 127 -16.09 4.98 14.43
N GLU A 128 -14.93 4.43 14.78
CA GLU A 128 -14.28 4.70 16.07
C GLU A 128 -13.88 6.18 16.20
N ARG A 129 -13.41 6.82 15.11
CA ARG A 129 -13.10 8.25 15.10
C ARG A 129 -14.35 9.11 15.25
N GLU A 130 -15.43 8.77 14.56
CA GLU A 130 -16.71 9.49 14.67
C GLU A 130 -17.28 9.35 16.09
N GLU A 131 -17.23 8.16 16.67
CA GLU A 131 -17.66 7.92 18.05
C GLU A 131 -16.80 8.72 19.05
N ALA A 132 -15.48 8.72 18.88
CA ALA A 132 -14.57 9.51 19.71
C ALA A 132 -14.82 11.02 19.56
N GLU A 133 -15.11 11.50 18.36
CA GLU A 133 -15.46 12.91 18.12
C GLU A 133 -16.80 13.27 18.77
N ARG A 134 -17.81 12.40 18.66
CA ARG A 134 -19.11 12.58 19.32
C ARG A 134 -18.97 12.64 20.85
N LYS A 135 -18.18 11.74 21.44
CA LYS A 135 -17.87 11.75 22.88
C LYS A 135 -17.18 13.04 23.29
N LYS A 136 -16.14 13.47 22.57
CA LYS A 136 -15.44 14.74 22.84
C LYS A 136 -16.39 15.95 22.79
N ARG A 137 -17.27 16.03 21.79
CA ARG A 137 -18.26 17.11 21.68
C ARG A 137 -19.27 17.08 22.84
N GLN A 138 -19.71 15.89 23.25
CA GLN A 138 -20.60 15.73 24.40
C GLN A 138 -19.92 16.14 25.70
N GLU A 139 -18.69 15.69 25.93
CA GLU A 139 -17.88 16.05 27.10
C GLU A 139 -17.61 17.55 27.15
N GLU A 140 -17.23 18.18 26.03
CA GLU A 140 -17.02 19.63 25.95
C GLU A 140 -18.30 20.41 26.29
N LYS A 141 -19.45 19.98 25.76
CA LYS A 141 -20.76 20.58 26.10
C LYS A 141 -21.04 20.46 27.60
N LEU A 142 -20.82 19.30 28.20
CA LEU A 142 -21.04 19.07 29.63
C LEU A 142 -20.08 19.89 30.49
N ILE A 143 -18.81 19.98 30.11
CA ILE A 143 -17.81 20.80 30.81
C ILE A 143 -18.22 22.28 30.75
N MET A 144 -18.65 22.78 29.58
CA MET A 144 -19.07 24.17 29.43
C MET A 144 -20.35 24.47 30.21
N GLN A 145 -21.33 23.55 30.20
CA GLN A 145 -22.55 23.67 31.01
C GLN A 145 -22.25 23.70 32.50
N LYS A 146 -21.41 22.77 32.97
CA LYS A 146 -20.98 22.70 34.36
C LYS A 146 -20.20 23.95 34.77
N ALA A 147 -19.25 24.40 33.94
CA ALA A 147 -18.48 25.62 34.23
C ALA A 147 -19.37 26.86 34.30
N ALA A 148 -20.41 26.96 33.46
CA ALA A 148 -21.38 28.05 33.53
C ALA A 148 -22.24 27.98 34.79
N GLU A 149 -22.66 26.79 35.20
CA GLU A 149 -23.40 26.57 36.45
C GLU A 149 -22.55 26.89 37.68
N ASP A 150 -21.31 26.40 37.73
CA ASP A 150 -20.35 26.65 38.81
C ASP A 150 -20.06 28.15 38.93
N LEU A 151 -19.90 28.87 37.81
CA LEU A 151 -19.73 30.33 37.80
C LEU A 151 -20.95 31.07 38.35
N LYS A 152 -22.17 30.62 38.02
CA LYS A 152 -23.42 31.19 38.55
C LYS A 152 -23.56 30.91 40.05
N ASN A 153 -23.24 29.70 40.48
CA ASN A 153 -23.31 29.29 41.89
C ASN A 153 -22.26 30.02 42.73
N GLU A 154 -21.03 30.19 42.22
CA GLU A 154 -20.01 30.99 42.91
C GLU A 154 -20.41 32.46 43.01
N ALA A 155 -21.00 33.03 41.97
CA ALA A 155 -21.52 34.40 42.01
C ALA A 155 -22.64 34.56 43.05
N LYS A 156 -23.58 33.60 43.12
CA LYS A 156 -24.63 33.56 44.15
C LYS A 156 -24.04 33.46 45.55
N ARG A 157 -23.13 32.49 45.78
CA ARG A 157 -22.47 32.31 47.08
C ARG A 157 -21.72 33.57 47.51
N LYS A 158 -20.97 34.21 46.60
CA LYS A 158 -20.26 35.47 46.89
C LYS A 158 -21.21 36.63 47.16
N ALA A 159 -22.37 36.67 46.51
CA ALA A 159 -23.40 37.68 46.78
C ALA A 159 -24.05 37.46 48.16
N GLU A 160 -24.37 36.22 48.52
CA GLU A 160 -24.89 35.85 49.84
C GLU A 160 -23.86 36.12 50.95
N GLU A 161 -22.59 35.76 50.75
CA GLU A 161 -21.50 36.08 51.68
C GLU A 161 -21.35 37.60 51.84
N ARG A 162 -21.47 38.37 50.75
CA ARG A 162 -21.46 39.84 50.80
C ARG A 162 -22.65 40.37 51.58
N GLU A 163 -23.86 39.84 51.36
CA GLU A 163 -25.06 40.25 52.09
C GLU A 163 -24.94 39.92 53.59
N ASN A 164 -24.49 38.71 53.92
CA ASN A 164 -24.24 38.28 55.29
C ASN A 164 -23.18 39.16 55.98
N PHE A 165 -22.11 39.52 55.26
CA PHE A 165 -21.09 40.44 55.77
C PHE A 165 -21.67 41.84 56.02
N ILE A 166 -22.45 42.38 55.08
CA ILE A 166 -23.10 43.69 55.24
C ILE A 166 -24.06 43.66 56.43
N ASN A 167 -24.90 42.63 56.56
CA ASN A 167 -25.84 42.48 57.66
C ASN A 167 -25.13 42.34 59.02
N SER A 168 -23.93 41.74 59.05
CA SER A 168 -23.12 41.65 60.28
C SER A 168 -22.44 42.98 60.65
N ARG A 169 -22.07 43.79 59.66
CA ARG A 169 -21.34 45.06 59.86
C ARG A 169 -22.29 46.24 60.08
N VAL A 170 -23.46 46.21 59.46
CA VAL A 170 -24.49 47.25 59.51
C VAL A 170 -25.74 46.66 60.15
N GLU A 171 -25.85 46.83 61.46
CA GLU A 171 -27.07 46.46 62.18
C GLU A 171 -28.24 47.35 61.72
N PRO A 172 -29.45 46.79 61.53
CA PRO A 172 -30.64 47.58 61.22
C PRO A 172 -30.88 48.68 62.26
N LEU A 173 -31.10 49.91 61.79
CA LEU A 173 -31.31 51.07 62.66
C LEU A 173 -32.69 50.99 63.32
N ALA A 174 -32.73 50.71 64.62
CA ALA A 174 -33.95 50.82 65.42
C ALA A 174 -34.13 52.24 65.93
N THR A 175 -35.04 52.99 65.30
CA THR A 175 -35.35 54.39 65.68
C THR A 175 -36.57 54.53 66.59
N ASP A 176 -37.34 53.45 66.76
CA ASP A 176 -38.63 53.49 67.44
C ASP A 176 -38.46 53.53 68.97
N GLY A 177 -39.08 54.54 69.61
CA GLY A 177 -39.12 54.67 71.07
C GLY A 177 -37.93 55.41 71.72
N LEU A 178 -37.04 56.02 70.94
CA LEU A 178 -35.92 56.81 71.45
C LEU A 178 -36.35 58.23 71.86
N ASN A 179 -35.85 58.71 73.00
CA ASN A 179 -36.00 60.11 73.43
C ASN A 179 -35.06 61.04 72.65
N GLU A 180 -35.32 62.35 72.63
CA GLU A 180 -34.55 63.36 71.86
C GLU A 180 -33.04 63.31 72.15
N ALA A 181 -32.67 63.23 73.43
CA ALA A 181 -31.27 63.10 73.83
C ALA A 181 -30.61 61.81 73.31
N GLN A 182 -31.33 60.68 73.36
CA GLN A 182 -30.83 59.39 72.86
C GLN A 182 -30.68 59.40 71.33
N MET A 183 -31.55 60.13 70.63
CA MET A 183 -31.47 60.32 69.19
C MET A 183 -30.24 61.16 68.79
N GLN A 184 -29.96 62.24 69.52
CA GLN A 184 -28.73 63.04 69.30
C GLN A 184 -27.45 62.23 69.54
N ASP A 185 -27.43 61.37 70.56
CA ASP A 185 -26.29 60.50 70.83
C ASP A 185 -26.11 59.40 69.77
N LEU A 186 -27.21 58.84 69.25
CA LEU A 186 -27.17 57.90 68.13
C LEU A 186 -26.56 58.54 66.87
N VAL A 187 -26.98 59.76 66.52
CA VAL A 187 -26.43 60.48 65.36
C VAL A 187 -24.93 60.72 65.51
N LYS A 188 -24.46 61.15 66.70
CA LYS A 188 -23.02 61.33 66.96
C LYS A 188 -22.23 60.03 66.82
N LYS A 189 -22.78 58.90 67.31
CA LYS A 189 -22.16 57.57 67.18
C LYS A 189 -22.08 57.12 65.73
N LEU A 190 -23.15 57.30 64.95
CA LEU A 190 -23.15 56.95 63.52
C LEU A 190 -22.17 57.81 62.72
N HIS A 191 -22.08 59.10 63.02
CA HIS A 191 -21.09 59.99 62.40
C HIS A 191 -19.65 59.58 62.73
N GLY A 192 -19.36 59.17 63.97
CA GLY A 192 -18.06 58.63 64.35
C GLY A 192 -17.72 57.36 63.57
N LYS A 193 -18.64 56.39 63.53
CA LYS A 193 -18.49 55.15 62.74
C LYS A 193 -18.30 55.43 61.25
N MET A 194 -19.00 56.42 60.69
CA MET A 194 -18.85 56.80 59.29
C MET A 194 -17.43 57.28 58.99
N ALA A 195 -16.86 58.13 59.85
CA ALA A 195 -15.49 58.62 59.68
C ALA A 195 -14.46 57.48 59.73
N GLU A 196 -14.62 56.51 60.65
CA GLU A 196 -13.76 55.32 60.73
C GLU A 196 -13.86 54.44 59.47
N LEU A 197 -15.09 54.19 58.98
CA LEU A 197 -15.31 53.42 57.76
C LEU A 197 -14.74 54.10 56.51
N GLU A 198 -14.77 55.44 56.47
CA GLU A 198 -14.25 56.22 55.35
C GLU A 198 -12.71 56.14 55.28
N GLU A 199 -12.04 56.11 56.44
CA GLU A 199 -10.60 55.78 56.53
C GLU A 199 -10.31 54.36 56.04
N GLU A 200 -11.08 53.36 56.50
CA GLU A 200 -10.93 51.96 56.05
C GLU A 200 -11.10 51.84 54.53
N VAL A 201 -12.09 52.52 53.94
CA VAL A 201 -12.33 52.55 52.49
C VAL A 201 -11.12 53.13 51.77
N TYR A 202 -10.59 54.26 52.22
CA TYR A 202 -9.41 54.87 51.61
C TYR A 202 -8.20 53.93 51.58
N ASP A 203 -7.94 53.24 52.69
CA ASP A 203 -6.87 52.24 52.79
C ASP A 203 -7.06 51.08 51.80
N TRP A 204 -8.29 50.58 51.66
CA TRP A 204 -8.62 49.53 50.70
C TRP A 204 -8.47 50.00 49.26
N GLU A 205 -8.94 51.20 48.93
CA GLU A 205 -8.78 51.75 47.60
C GLU A 205 -7.30 51.93 47.23
N PHE A 206 -6.47 52.39 48.17
CA PHE A 206 -5.04 52.55 47.93
C PHE A 206 -4.36 51.18 47.68
N LYS A 207 -4.71 50.16 48.47
CA LYS A 207 -4.24 48.78 48.26
C LYS A 207 -4.68 48.24 46.90
N LEU A 208 -5.94 48.47 46.51
CA LEU A 208 -6.48 48.05 45.21
C LEU A 208 -5.75 48.73 44.06
N ARG A 209 -5.56 50.06 44.11
CA ARG A 209 -4.79 50.80 43.09
C ARG A 209 -3.36 50.28 42.95
N ARG A 210 -2.70 49.93 44.05
CA ARG A 210 -1.35 49.33 44.02
C ARG A 210 -1.37 47.96 43.33
N GLN A 211 -2.33 47.11 43.68
CA GLN A 211 -2.47 45.78 43.06
C GLN A 211 -2.83 45.87 41.58
N GLU A 212 -3.70 46.79 41.18
CA GLU A 212 -4.02 47.05 39.77
C GLU A 212 -2.79 47.48 38.98
N PHE A 213 -1.97 48.37 39.55
CA PHE A 213 -0.70 48.78 38.94
C PHE A 213 0.25 47.58 38.76
N GLU A 214 0.40 46.74 39.79
CA GLU A 214 1.23 45.54 39.75
C GLU A 214 0.72 44.52 38.72
N ILE A 215 -0.59 44.25 38.68
CA ILE A 215 -1.21 43.37 37.67
C ILE A 215 -0.97 43.91 36.26
N ASN A 216 -1.11 45.22 36.05
CA ASN A 216 -0.87 45.83 34.75
C ASN A 216 0.60 45.71 34.32
N ASP A 217 1.55 45.98 35.22
CA ASP A 217 2.98 45.82 34.97
C ASP A 217 3.35 44.35 34.66
N LEU A 218 2.82 43.39 35.43
CA LEU A 218 2.99 41.97 35.17
C LEU A 218 2.36 41.54 33.85
N THR A 219 1.17 42.06 33.52
CA THR A 219 0.49 41.79 32.24
C THR A 219 1.32 42.30 31.06
N LEU A 220 1.91 43.49 31.17
CA LEU A 220 2.83 44.04 30.16
C LEU A 220 4.06 43.14 29.99
N LYS A 221 4.70 42.72 31.09
CA LYS A 221 5.86 41.81 31.07
C LYS A 221 5.53 40.45 30.45
N VAL A 222 4.37 39.87 30.77
CA VAL A 222 3.89 38.61 30.19
C VAL A 222 3.65 38.77 28.68
N ASN A 223 3.11 39.90 28.25
CA ASN A 223 2.91 40.17 26.83
C ASN A 223 4.23 40.40 26.07
N ASP A 224 5.19 41.11 26.65
CA ASP A 224 6.51 41.32 26.05
C ASP A 224 7.31 40.01 25.94
N THR A 225 7.22 39.13 26.95
CA THR A 225 7.87 37.81 26.96
C THR A 225 7.20 36.79 26.03
N ARG A 226 5.86 36.81 25.91
CA ARG A 226 5.10 36.04 24.92
C ARG A 226 5.35 36.53 23.48
N GLY A 227 5.95 37.71 23.34
CA GLY A 227 6.33 38.34 22.08
C GLY A 227 5.33 39.41 21.63
N LYS A 228 5.84 40.58 21.22
CA LYS A 228 5.09 41.79 20.78
C LYS A 228 4.12 41.61 19.60
N PHE A 229 3.89 40.37 19.15
CA PHE A 229 3.19 40.07 17.91
C PHE A 229 2.17 38.92 18.04
N VAL A 230 1.48 38.79 19.18
CA VAL A 230 0.12 38.22 19.12
C VAL A 230 -0.78 39.31 18.58
N LYS A 231 -0.82 39.47 17.25
CA LYS A 231 -1.73 40.41 16.60
C LYS A 231 -3.14 40.06 17.06
N PRO A 232 -3.81 40.87 17.92
CA PRO A 232 -5.18 40.59 18.25
C PRO A 232 -5.93 40.62 16.92
N VAL A 233 -6.60 39.52 16.58
CA VAL A 233 -7.37 39.46 15.33
C VAL A 233 -8.44 40.54 15.46
N LEU A 234 -8.23 41.67 14.76
CA LEU A 234 -9.15 42.80 14.75
C LEU A 234 -10.44 42.33 14.09
N ARG A 235 -11.34 41.77 14.90
CA ARG A 235 -12.70 41.45 14.48
C ARG A 235 -13.42 42.77 14.25
N LYS A 236 -14.11 42.88 13.12
CA LYS A 236 -14.94 44.05 12.78
C LYS A 236 -16.14 44.07 13.72
N ILE A 237 -15.98 44.63 14.91
CA ILE A 237 -17.07 44.83 15.85
C ILE A 237 -17.85 46.05 15.35
N SER A 238 -19.00 45.82 14.72
CA SER A 238 -19.85 46.91 14.25
C SER A 238 -20.63 47.48 15.45
N LYS A 239 -20.61 48.80 15.66
CA LYS A 239 -21.39 49.45 16.74
C LYS A 239 -22.90 49.21 16.60
N THR A 240 -23.36 48.80 15.42
CA THR A 240 -24.74 48.43 15.09
C THR A 240 -25.14 47.05 15.62
N GLU A 241 -24.20 46.12 15.76
CA GLU A 241 -24.46 44.76 16.27
C GLU A 241 -24.90 44.81 17.74
N ALA A 242 -24.29 45.65 18.58
CA ALA A 242 -24.73 45.85 19.96
C ALA A 242 -26.14 46.47 20.07
N LYS A 243 -26.56 47.28 19.09
CA LYS A 243 -27.92 47.83 19.03
C LYS A 243 -28.93 46.82 18.49
N LEU A 244 -28.52 45.96 17.55
CA LEU A 244 -29.31 44.85 17.03
C LEU A 244 -29.46 43.72 18.05
N ALA A 245 -28.43 43.37 18.81
CA ALA A 245 -28.49 42.38 19.89
C ALA A 245 -29.53 42.73 20.96
N LYS A 246 -29.76 44.03 21.21
CA LYS A 246 -30.81 44.51 22.11
C LYS A 246 -32.22 44.30 21.53
N LEU A 247 -32.34 44.26 20.20
CA LEU A 247 -33.56 43.97 19.44
C LEU A 247 -33.75 42.46 19.19
N GLU A 248 -32.66 41.70 19.02
CA GLU A 248 -32.64 40.22 18.93
C GLU A 248 -32.94 39.57 20.29
N ARG A 249 -32.56 40.17 21.43
CA ARG A 249 -33.05 39.68 22.73
C ARG A 249 -34.57 39.76 22.86
N THR A 250 -35.22 40.65 22.12
CA THR A 250 -36.70 40.75 22.06
C THR A 250 -37.34 39.91 20.96
N LYS A 251 -36.54 39.37 20.03
CA LYS A 251 -36.99 38.47 18.95
C LYS A 251 -36.09 37.24 18.95
N LYS A 252 -36.57 36.10 19.47
CA LYS A 252 -35.87 34.80 19.39
C LYS A 252 -35.68 34.39 17.92
N ASP A 253 -34.74 35.02 17.25
CA ASP A 253 -34.27 34.68 15.90
C ASP A 253 -33.30 33.51 16.04
N ASP A 254 -33.81 32.38 16.55
CA ASP A 254 -33.09 31.13 16.49
C ASP A 254 -32.89 30.78 15.02
N PHE A 255 -31.65 30.48 14.62
CA PHE A 255 -31.33 30.08 13.24
C PHE A 255 -32.25 28.95 12.70
N ARG A 256 -32.82 28.16 13.62
CA ARG A 256 -33.81 27.11 13.34
C ARG A 256 -35.17 27.63 12.82
N THR A 257 -35.61 28.83 13.19
CA THR A 257 -36.93 29.38 12.77
C THR A 257 -36.92 29.89 11.34
N THR A 258 -35.75 30.23 10.81
CA THR A 258 -35.56 30.67 9.40
C THR A 258 -35.46 29.49 8.44
N LEU A 259 -35.20 28.28 8.94
CA LEU A 259 -35.14 27.06 8.14
C LEU A 259 -36.54 26.45 7.98
N LYS A 260 -36.91 26.11 6.73
CA LYS A 260 -38.15 25.37 6.45
C LYS A 260 -38.04 23.97 7.09
N SER A 261 -38.84 23.68 8.11
CA SER A 261 -38.86 22.36 8.74
C SER A 261 -39.52 21.33 7.81
N SER A 262 -38.80 20.25 7.49
CA SER A 262 -39.31 19.15 6.67
C SER A 262 -40.11 18.14 7.49
N GLY A 263 -41.00 18.59 8.38
CA GLY A 263 -42.04 17.78 9.04
C GLY A 263 -41.63 16.54 9.85
N HIS A 264 -40.37 16.11 9.86
CA HIS A 264 -39.89 14.91 10.54
C HIS A 264 -39.60 15.27 12.00
N LYS A 265 -40.57 14.99 12.87
CA LYS A 265 -40.55 15.26 14.31
C LYS A 265 -39.84 14.17 15.13
N HIS A 266 -39.00 13.34 14.51
CA HIS A 266 -38.50 12.13 15.18
C HIS A 266 -37.29 12.38 16.09
N ASP A 267 -36.53 13.46 15.88
CA ASP A 267 -35.32 13.77 16.66
C ASP A 267 -35.38 15.13 17.35
N LYS A 268 -36.52 15.44 17.96
CA LYS A 268 -36.62 16.62 18.83
C LYS A 268 -35.97 16.24 20.17
N ILE A 269 -34.68 16.55 20.31
CA ILE A 269 -34.02 16.61 21.61
C ILE A 269 -34.85 17.61 22.43
N GLU A 270 -35.57 17.11 23.43
CA GLU A 270 -36.24 17.93 24.43
C GLU A 270 -35.14 18.64 25.23
N GLU A 271 -34.81 19.85 24.78
CA GLU A 271 -34.05 20.79 25.58
C GLU A 271 -35.05 21.31 26.63
N GLU A 272 -34.91 20.79 27.84
CA GLU A 272 -35.63 21.25 29.02
C GLU A 272 -35.28 22.74 29.21
N GLU A 273 -36.21 23.59 28.78
CA GLU A 273 -36.13 25.05 28.92
C GLU A 273 -36.23 25.35 30.43
N ALA A 274 -35.07 25.47 31.10
CA ALA A 274 -35.03 25.95 32.47
C ALA A 274 -35.71 27.32 32.54
N PRO A 275 -36.70 27.52 33.43
CA PRO A 275 -37.47 28.76 33.46
C PRO A 275 -36.53 29.94 33.72
N ALA A 276 -36.65 30.95 32.86
CA ALA A 276 -36.03 32.25 33.05
C ALA A 276 -36.55 32.85 34.36
N GLU A 277 -35.77 32.69 35.43
CA GLU A 277 -35.97 33.40 36.69
C GLU A 277 -35.67 34.88 36.42
N GLU A 278 -36.71 35.69 36.35
CA GLU A 278 -36.63 37.14 36.31
C GLU A 278 -35.95 37.66 37.57
N ALA A 279 -34.87 38.42 37.39
CA ALA A 279 -34.29 39.32 38.38
C ALA A 279 -33.86 40.61 37.68
#